data_AF-A0A2M6WXF2-F1
#
_entry.id   AF-A0A2M6WXF2-F1
#
_cell.length_a   1.000
_cell.length_b   1.000
_cell.length_c   1.000
_cell.angle_alpha   90.00
_cell.angle_beta   90.00
_cell.angle_gamma   90.00
#
_symmetry.space_group_name_H-M   'P 1'
#
loop_
_entity.id
_entity.type
_entity.pdbx_description
1 polymer ?
#
loop_
_entity_poly.entity_id
_entity_poly.type
_entity_poly.pdbx_seq_one_letter_code
_entity_poly.pdbx_strand_id
1 'polypeptide(L)'
;MDNDKIHTGKFNAWQVIFILLIIYLLFMLYQALALNYSTSQKIKNLKSEISTLEANKNMLEDLIMYYQTDAFKELEARKKLGMRKPDEKVLVVETKEVTDKPVEPIKAVEETPQASNFSLWMKYFSGKGDE
;
A
#
# COMPACT_ATOMS: atom_id res chain seq x y z
N MET A 1 -41.85 -56.91 7.25
CA MET A 1 -40.87 -56.06 6.56
C MET A 1 -41.52 -55.69 5.24
N ASP A 2 -42.29 -54.60 5.24
CA ASP A 2 -43.05 -54.19 4.06
C ASP A 2 -43.04 -52.66 4.05
N ASN A 3 -41.99 -52.11 3.44
CA ASN A 3 -41.68 -50.69 3.44
C ASN A 3 -41.27 -50.33 2.02
N ASP A 4 -42.26 -49.96 1.20
CA ASP A 4 -42.24 -48.80 0.31
C ASP A 4 -43.40 -48.90 -0.69
N LYS A 5 -44.50 -48.22 -0.37
CA LYS A 5 -45.43 -47.75 -1.40
C LYS A 5 -45.25 -46.25 -1.47
N ILE A 6 -44.25 -45.82 -2.24
CA ILE A 6 -44.07 -44.42 -2.61
C ILE A 6 -45.33 -44.02 -3.37
N HIS A 7 -46.20 -43.27 -2.69
CA HIS A 7 -47.46 -42.79 -3.22
C HIS A 7 -47.14 -41.81 -4.36
N THR A 8 -47.22 -42.27 -5.62
CA THR A 8 -47.15 -41.38 -6.78
C THR A 8 -48.48 -40.63 -6.88
N GLY A 9 -48.57 -39.51 -6.16
CA GLY A 9 -49.69 -38.60 -6.22
C GLY A 9 -49.87 -38.07 -7.64
N LYS A 10 -51.07 -38.20 -8.19
CA LYS A 10 -51.44 -37.63 -9.49
C LYS A 10 -51.24 -36.11 -9.42
N PHE A 11 -50.33 -35.57 -10.22
CA PHE A 11 -50.08 -34.13 -10.29
C PHE A 11 -51.31 -33.40 -10.82
N ASN A 12 -51.83 -32.45 -10.04
CA ASN A 12 -52.96 -31.62 -10.46
C ASN A 12 -52.46 -30.47 -11.33
N ALA A 13 -53.19 -30.13 -12.40
CA ALA A 13 -52.81 -29.04 -13.32
C ALA A 13 -52.55 -27.69 -12.61
N TRP A 14 -53.28 -27.43 -11.51
CA TRP A 14 -53.06 -26.26 -10.66
C TRP A 14 -51.66 -26.21 -10.02
N GLN A 15 -51.10 -27.35 -9.64
CA GLN A 15 -49.75 -27.42 -9.06
C GLN A 15 -48.69 -27.05 -10.09
N VAL A 16 -48.88 -27.45 -11.36
CA VAL A 16 -47.98 -27.07 -12.47
C VAL A 16 -48.03 -25.56 -12.71
N ILE A 17 -49.23 -24.97 -12.71
CA ILE A 17 -49.42 -23.52 -12.84
C ILE A 17 -48.74 -22.76 -11.69
N PHE A 18 -48.87 -23.26 -10.47
CA PHE A 18 -48.25 -22.67 -9.28
C PHE A 18 -46.71 -22.74 -9.36
N ILE A 19 -46.16 -23.87 -9.80
CA ILE A 19 -44.71 -24.03 -10.03
C ILE A 19 -44.21 -23.07 -11.11
N LEU A 20 -44.94 -22.95 -12.22
CA LEU A 20 -44.59 -22.00 -13.29
C LEU A 20 -44.60 -20.55 -12.79
N LEU A 21 -45.57 -20.18 -11.95
CA LEU A 21 -45.64 -18.85 -11.35
C LEU A 21 -44.45 -18.58 -10.42
N ILE A 22 -44.04 -19.55 -9.62
CA ILE A 22 -42.84 -19.45 -8.78
C ILE A 22 -41.59 -19.27 -9.65
N ILE A 23 -41.42 -20.07 -10.70
CA ILE A 23 -40.28 -19.97 -11.62
C ILE A 23 -40.25 -18.58 -12.29
N TYR A 24 -41.42 -18.06 -12.69
CA TYR A 24 -41.53 -16.74 -13.28
C TYR A 24 -41.12 -15.62 -12.31
N LEU A 25 -41.55 -15.70 -11.04
CA LEU A 25 -41.15 -14.75 -10.00
C LEU A 25 -39.65 -14.82 -9.71
N LEU A 26 -39.08 -16.02 -9.63
CA LEU A 26 -37.63 -16.22 -9.46
C LEU A 26 -36.83 -15.61 -10.62
N PHE A 27 -37.32 -15.78 -11.85
CA PHE A 27 -36.69 -15.20 -13.04
C PHE A 27 -36.71 -13.67 -13.03
N MET A 28 -37.83 -13.06 -12.64
CA MET A 28 -37.95 -11.60 -12.48
C MET A 28 -36.99 -11.07 -11.39
N LEU A 29 -36.92 -11.77 -10.26
CA LEU A 29 -36.04 -11.40 -9.15
C LEU A 29 -34.56 -11.48 -9.54
N TYR A 30 -34.19 -12.52 -10.28
CA TYR A 30 -32.82 -12.71 -10.79
C TYR A 30 -32.41 -11.57 -11.74
N GLN A 31 -33.29 -11.18 -12.67
CA GLN A 31 -33.01 -10.05 -13.57
C GLN A 31 -32.82 -8.73 -12.80
N ALA A 32 -33.67 -8.46 -11.81
CA ALA A 32 -33.58 -7.24 -11.00
C ALA A 32 -32.26 -7.19 -10.21
N LEU A 33 -31.85 -8.30 -9.61
CA LEU A 33 -30.59 -8.41 -8.88
C LEU A 33 -29.37 -8.25 -9.80
N ALA A 34 -29.37 -8.91 -10.97
CA ALA A 34 -28.26 -8.84 -11.93
C ALA A 34 -28.07 -7.42 -12.48
N LEU A 35 -29.16 -6.73 -12.80
CA LEU A 35 -29.13 -5.36 -13.32
C LEU A 35 -28.62 -4.37 -12.27
N ASN A 36 -29.07 -4.53 -11.02
CA ASN A 36 -28.70 -3.64 -9.93
C ASN A 36 -27.23 -3.84 -9.49
N TYR A 37 -26.75 -5.09 -9.48
CA TYR A 37 -25.36 -5.39 -9.15
C TYR A 37 -24.38 -4.81 -10.18
N SER A 38 -24.66 -5.00 -11.48
CA SER A 38 -23.79 -4.48 -12.54
C SER A 38 -23.74 -2.95 -12.57
N THR A 39 -24.87 -2.28 -12.32
CA THR A 39 -24.95 -0.82 -12.27
C THR A 39 -24.22 -0.27 -11.04
N SER A 40 -24.42 -0.88 -9.88
CA SER A 40 -23.74 -0.48 -8.63
C SER A 40 -22.22 -0.63 -8.72
N GLN A 41 -21.73 -1.70 -9.35
CA GLN A 41 -20.29 -1.90 -9.53
C GLN A 41 -19.68 -0.89 -10.51
N LYS A 42 -20.39 -0.57 -11.61
CA LYS A 42 -19.96 0.50 -12.53
C LYS A 42 -19.86 1.85 -11.81
N ILE A 43 -20.86 2.20 -11.00
CA ILE A 43 -20.84 3.45 -10.22
C ILE A 43 -19.66 3.49 -9.24
N LYS A 44 -19.39 2.38 -8.54
CA LYS A 44 -18.25 2.29 -7.62
C LYS A 44 -16.92 2.46 -8.36
N ASN A 45 -16.74 1.79 -9.48
CA ASN A 45 -15.52 1.89 -10.28
C ASN A 45 -15.30 3.31 -10.81
N LEU A 46 -16.33 3.91 -11.41
CA LEU A 46 -16.26 5.29 -11.91
C LEU A 46 -15.94 6.29 -10.78
N LYS A 47 -16.55 6.11 -9.60
CA LYS A 47 -16.27 6.96 -8.44
C LYS A 47 -14.83 6.81 -7.95
N SER A 48 -14.31 5.58 -7.94
CA SER A 48 -12.92 5.31 -7.60
C SER A 48 -11.97 5.97 -8.61
N GLU A 49 -12.26 5.85 -9.90
CA GLU A 49 -11.46 6.44 -10.98
C GLU A 49 -11.39 7.98 -10.86
N ILE A 50 -12.53 8.63 -10.61
CA ILE A 50 -12.59 10.08 -10.36
C ILE A 50 -11.71 10.46 -9.17
N SER A 51 -11.81 9.74 -8.05
CA SER A 51 -11.01 10.03 -6.86
C SER A 51 -9.51 9.89 -7.12
N THR A 52 -9.10 8.86 -7.88
CA THR A 52 -7.69 8.68 -8.25
C THR A 52 -7.19 9.77 -9.18
N LEU A 53 -8.03 10.21 -10.11
CA LEU A 53 -7.68 11.23 -11.08
C LEU A 53 -7.55 12.61 -10.42
N GLU A 54 -8.41 12.91 -9.46
CA GLU A 54 -8.35 14.12 -8.65
C GLU A 54 -7.10 14.15 -7.76
N ALA A 55 -6.75 13.04 -7.12
CA ALA A 55 -5.50 12.92 -6.36
C ALA A 55 -4.26 13.14 -7.25
N ASN A 56 -4.24 12.53 -8.43
CA ASN A 56 -3.15 12.71 -9.40
C ASN A 56 -3.04 14.15 -9.89
N LYS A 57 -4.18 14.80 -10.13
CA LYS A 57 -4.23 16.21 -10.49
C LYS A 57 -3.58 17.07 -9.40
N ASN A 58 -4.02 16.91 -8.15
CA ASN A 58 -3.51 17.69 -7.03
C ASN A 58 -2.00 17.49 -6.84
N MET A 59 -1.53 16.24 -6.91
CA MET A 59 -0.09 15.92 -6.86
C MET A 59 0.70 16.62 -7.98
N LEU A 60 0.14 16.67 -9.20
CA LEU A 60 0.81 17.32 -10.32
C LEU A 60 0.83 18.84 -10.18
N GLU A 61 -0.24 19.44 -9.66
CA GLU A 61 -0.29 20.87 -9.32
C GLU A 61 0.74 21.22 -8.24
N ASP A 62 0.88 20.40 -7.20
CA ASP A 62 1.89 20.58 -6.16
C ASP A 62 3.32 20.50 -6.72
N LEU A 63 3.58 19.56 -7.64
CA LEU A 63 4.87 19.45 -8.32
C LEU A 63 5.18 20.67 -9.18
N ILE A 64 4.19 21.17 -9.92
CA ILE A 64 4.33 22.40 -10.72
C ILE A 64 4.68 23.57 -9.79
N MET A 65 3.96 23.72 -8.68
CA MET A 65 4.22 24.76 -7.70
C MET A 65 5.63 24.64 -7.10
N TYR A 66 6.05 23.43 -6.74
CA TYR A 66 7.40 23.17 -6.24
C TYR A 66 8.49 23.63 -7.23
N TYR A 67 8.34 23.32 -8.51
CA TYR A 67 9.31 23.74 -9.54
C TYR A 67 9.32 25.25 -9.80
N GLN A 68 8.23 25.95 -9.48
CA GLN A 68 8.17 27.41 -9.58
C GLN A 68 8.84 28.11 -8.39
N THR A 69 9.05 27.42 -7.26
CA THR A 69 9.67 27.99 -6.07
C THR A 69 11.10 28.46 -6.35
N ASP A 70 11.50 29.53 -5.66
CA ASP A 70 12.87 30.04 -5.74
C ASP A 70 13.87 29.08 -5.10
N ALA A 71 13.44 28.29 -4.12
CA ALA A 71 14.25 27.22 -3.54
C ALA A 71 14.66 26.18 -4.60
N PHE A 72 13.73 25.75 -5.45
CA PHE A 72 14.06 24.83 -6.54
C PHE A 72 15.00 25.47 -7.56
N LYS A 73 14.76 26.73 -7.95
CA LYS A 73 15.65 27.46 -8.87
C LYS A 73 17.06 27.61 -8.30
N GLU A 74 17.19 27.90 -7.00
CA GLU A 74 18.47 28.02 -6.31
C GLU A 74 19.21 26.68 -6.24
N LEU A 75 18.50 25.59 -5.92
CA LEU A 75 19.07 24.23 -5.92
C LEU A 75 19.58 23.85 -7.31
N GLU A 76 18.81 24.11 -8.36
CA GLU A 76 19.22 23.83 -9.74
C GLU A 76 20.38 24.74 -10.19
N ALA A 77 20.41 26.01 -9.79
CA ALA A 77 21.53 26.92 -10.05
C ALA A 77 22.83 26.46 -9.35
N ARG A 78 22.73 26.04 -8.09
CA ARG A 78 23.84 25.43 -7.34
C ARG A 78 24.37 24.17 -8.03
N LYS A 79 23.46 23.29 -8.46
CA LYS A 79 23.79 22.01 -9.09
C LYS A 79 24.39 22.15 -10.49
N LYS A 80 23.81 23.03 -11.33
CA LYS A 80 24.19 23.15 -12.75
C LYS A 80 25.27 24.20 -13.00
N LEU A 81 25.24 25.30 -12.25
CA LEU A 81 26.11 26.45 -12.49
C LEU A 81 27.17 26.61 -11.40
N GLY A 82 27.16 25.75 -10.38
CA GLY A 82 28.03 25.90 -9.21
C GLY A 82 27.79 27.22 -8.47
N MET A 83 26.63 27.86 -8.68
CA MET A 83 26.34 29.17 -8.13
C MET A 83 26.25 29.10 -6.60
N ARG A 84 26.76 30.14 -5.94
CA ARG A 84 26.79 30.26 -4.48
C ARG A 84 26.30 31.63 -4.09
N LYS A 85 25.63 31.73 -2.95
CA LYS A 85 25.23 33.05 -2.44
C LYS A 85 26.48 33.81 -1.99
N PRO A 86 26.53 35.14 -2.17
CA PRO A 86 27.69 35.95 -1.79
C PRO A 86 28.10 35.79 -0.32
N ASP A 87 27.13 35.56 0.58
CA ASP A 87 27.33 35.38 2.02
C ASP A 87 27.55 33.91 2.45
N GLU A 88 27.69 32.97 1.52
CA GLU A 88 27.84 31.54 1.82
C GLU A 88 29.32 31.16 2.01
N LYS A 89 29.72 30.79 3.24
CA LYS A 89 31.07 30.27 3.53
C LYS A 89 31.18 28.81 3.11
N VAL A 90 32.09 28.55 2.16
CA VAL A 90 32.37 27.22 1.66
C VAL A 90 33.60 26.66 2.37
N LEU A 91 33.44 25.54 3.07
CA LEU A 91 34.56 24.76 3.56
C LEU A 91 34.89 23.69 2.51
N VAL A 92 36.01 23.87 1.81
CA VAL A 92 36.57 22.81 0.97
C VAL A 92 37.30 21.85 1.91
N VAL A 93 36.69 20.69 2.16
CA VAL A 93 37.36 19.61 2.87
C VAL A 93 38.27 18.91 1.86
N GLU A 94 39.56 19.22 1.92
CA GLU A 94 40.56 18.37 1.28
C GLU A 94 40.57 17.05 2.02
N THR A 95 39.95 16.03 1.43
CA THR A 95 40.21 14.64 1.81
C THR A 95 41.67 14.38 1.48
N LYS A 96 42.57 14.67 2.42
CA LYS A 96 43.89 14.05 2.41
C LYS A 96 43.61 12.56 2.38
N GLU A 97 43.98 11.91 1.28
CA GLU A 97 43.99 10.47 1.24
C GLU A 97 44.66 10.00 2.51
N VAL A 98 43.90 9.29 3.35
CA VAL A 98 44.42 8.70 4.56
C VAL A 98 45.42 7.68 4.06
N THR A 99 46.68 8.11 3.95
CA THR A 99 47.80 7.21 3.70
C THR A 99 47.71 6.20 4.82
N ASP A 100 47.43 4.95 4.44
CA ASP A 100 47.40 3.78 5.32
C ASP A 100 48.64 3.79 6.20
N LYS A 101 48.51 4.38 7.40
CA LYS A 101 49.47 4.17 8.46
C LYS A 101 49.26 2.72 8.90
N PRO A 102 50.33 1.90 8.98
CA PRO A 102 50.20 0.55 9.50
C PRO A 102 49.54 0.60 10.87
N VAL A 103 48.32 0.08 10.96
CA VAL A 103 47.61 -0.07 12.22
C VAL A 103 48.39 -1.10 13.02
N GLU A 104 48.92 -0.68 14.17
CA GLU A 104 49.56 -1.60 15.12
C GLU A 104 48.56 -2.70 15.49
N PRO A 105 49.02 -3.97 15.62
CA PRO A 105 48.12 -5.09 15.84
C PRO A 105 47.42 -4.92 17.19
N ILE A 106 46.13 -4.63 17.13
CA ILE A 106 45.24 -4.62 18.29
C ILE A 106 45.23 -6.04 18.87
N LYS A 107 45.66 -6.19 20.13
CA LYS A 107 45.55 -7.45 20.87
C LYS A 107 44.12 -7.98 20.76
N ALA A 108 44.01 -9.26 20.41
CA ALA A 108 42.75 -9.98 20.30
C ALA A 108 41.88 -9.72 21.54
N VAL A 109 40.82 -8.94 21.35
CA VAL A 109 39.69 -8.89 22.27
C VAL A 109 38.92 -10.17 22.00
N GLU A 110 38.81 -11.01 23.03
CA GLU A 110 38.01 -12.23 22.98
C GLU A 110 36.62 -11.91 22.44
N GLU A 111 36.23 -12.63 21.39
CA GLU A 111 34.93 -12.47 20.74
C GLU A 111 33.82 -12.87 21.73
N THR A 112 33.29 -11.90 22.47
CA THR A 112 31.96 -12.06 23.05
C THR A 112 31.00 -12.26 21.89
N PRO A 113 30.18 -13.34 21.87
CA PRO A 113 29.30 -13.63 20.75
C PRO A 113 28.42 -12.40 20.51
N GLN A 114 28.54 -11.82 19.31
CA GLN A 114 27.83 -10.62 18.90
C GLN A 114 26.33 -10.87 19.10
N ALA A 115 25.79 -10.34 20.18
CA ALA A 115 24.38 -10.36 20.45
C ALA A 115 23.69 -9.68 19.25
N SER A 116 22.80 -10.42 18.58
CA SER A 116 22.00 -9.91 17.47
C SER A 116 21.42 -8.55 17.83
N ASN A 117 21.43 -7.59 16.90
CA ASN A 117 20.87 -6.25 17.12
C ASN A 117 19.47 -6.32 17.77
N PHE A 118 18.66 -7.32 17.39
CA PHE A 118 17.34 -7.54 17.96
C PHE A 118 17.36 -7.82 19.48
N SER A 119 18.32 -8.60 20.00
CA SER A 119 18.41 -8.88 21.43
C SER A 119 18.88 -7.66 22.23
N LEU A 120 19.69 -6.78 21.63
CA LEU A 120 20.05 -5.49 22.22
C LEU A 120 18.83 -4.57 22.35
N TRP A 121 17.99 -4.49 21.31
CA TRP A 121 16.74 -3.72 21.35
C TRP A 121 15.76 -4.29 22.38
N MET A 122 15.59 -5.61 22.44
CA MET A 122 14.72 -6.23 23.44
C MET A 122 15.23 -6.00 24.86
N LYS A 123 16.55 -6.01 25.11
CA LYS A 123 17.13 -5.65 26.42
C LYS A 123 16.78 -4.22 26.80
N TYR A 124 16.91 -3.28 25.86
CA TYR A 124 16.57 -1.86 26.09
C TYR A 124 15.09 -1.68 26.45
N PHE A 125 14.18 -2.33 25.73
CA PHE A 125 12.73 -2.20 25.98
C PHE A 125 12.23 -2.97 27.20
N SER A 126 12.95 -4.01 27.63
CA SER A 126 12.51 -4.87 28.75
C SER A 126 12.85 -4.31 30.13
N GLY A 127 13.44 -3.11 30.22
CA GLY A 127 13.47 -2.31 31.46
C GLY A 127 14.08 -3.02 32.66
N LYS A 128 15.01 -3.97 32.48
CA LYS A 128 15.81 -4.49 33.57
C LYS A 128 17.00 -3.54 33.74
N GLY A 129 16.74 -2.46 34.45
CA GLY A 129 17.74 -1.53 34.94
C GLY A 129 18.70 -2.28 35.87
N ASP A 130 19.98 -2.18 35.54
CA ASP A 130 21.06 -2.48 36.46
C ASP A 130 21.10 -1.32 37.48
N GLU A 131 20.74 -1.59 38.73
CA GLU A 131 21.29 -0.85 39.89
C GLU A 131 22.73 -1.30 40.15
#